data_AF-A0A2Z2HAF0-F1
#
_entry.id   AF-A0A2Z2HAF0-F1
#
_cell.length_a   1.000
_cell.length_b   1.000
_cell.length_c   1.000
_cell.angle_alpha   90.00
_cell.angle_beta   90.00
_cell.angle_gamma   90.00
#
_symmetry.space_group_name_H-M   'P 1'
#
loop_
_entity.id
_entity.type
_entity.pdbx_description
1 polymer ?
#
loop_
_entity_poly.entity_id
_entity_poly.type
_entity_poly.pdbx_seq_one_letter_code
_entity_poly.pdbx_strand_id
1 'polypeptide(L)'
;MTEITERAGGCLCGQVRFMVRHGGEVHVCHCSLCRKATGGPMLAVICEGKPVFDDGSPVGIYHSSEQGERGFCLRCGSQLYFRHTPDNAYAFTAGTFDDQSLMVMTEEIYLQDKPGFYDFANETRRYAQDVGSTLVPRES
;
A
#
# COMPACT_ATOMS: atom_id res chain seq x y z
N MET A 1 -12.61 -12.08 -8.98
CA MET A 1 -12.49 -11.59 -7.60
C MET A 1 -11.72 -12.63 -6.82
N THR A 2 -10.52 -12.30 -6.38
CA THR A 2 -9.71 -13.18 -5.54
C THR A 2 -10.30 -13.23 -4.12
N GLU A 3 -10.16 -14.37 -3.46
CA GLU A 3 -10.67 -14.60 -2.11
C GLU A 3 -9.90 -13.76 -1.08
N ILE A 4 -10.63 -12.95 -0.29
CA ILE A 4 -10.04 -12.19 0.82
C ILE A 4 -9.66 -13.15 1.94
N THR A 5 -8.37 -13.22 2.21
CA THR A 5 -7.77 -14.19 3.13
C THR A 5 -6.79 -13.49 4.07
N GLU A 6 -6.60 -14.08 5.24
CA GLU A 6 -5.66 -13.60 6.25
C GLU A 6 -4.21 -13.90 5.83
N ARG A 7 -3.34 -12.91 5.92
CA ARG A 7 -1.98 -12.94 5.37
C ARG A 7 -1.00 -12.22 6.28
N ALA A 8 0.15 -12.86 6.49
CA ALA A 8 1.21 -12.39 7.36
C ALA A 8 2.28 -11.62 6.59
N GLY A 9 2.94 -10.72 7.31
CA GLY A 9 4.11 -10.00 6.81
C GLY A 9 4.92 -9.38 7.94
N GLY A 10 5.97 -8.67 7.56
CA GLY A 10 6.82 -7.98 8.51
C GLY A 10 7.78 -7.00 7.88
N CYS A 11 8.49 -6.27 8.74
CA CYS A 11 9.53 -5.36 8.30
C CYS A 11 10.83 -6.10 7.91
N LEU A 12 11.76 -5.38 7.28
CA LEU A 12 13.05 -5.92 6.84
C LEU A 12 13.86 -6.57 7.98
N CYS A 13 13.85 -6.00 9.18
CA CYS A 13 14.59 -6.56 10.31
C CYS A 13 13.82 -7.63 11.11
N GLY A 14 12.59 -7.94 10.72
CA GLY A 14 11.74 -8.94 11.38
C GLY A 14 11.15 -8.54 12.74
N GLN A 15 11.44 -7.35 13.27
CA GLN A 15 10.95 -6.93 14.59
C GLN A 15 9.50 -6.47 14.61
N VAL A 16 8.95 -6.11 13.45
CA VAL A 16 7.51 -5.89 13.29
C VAL A 16 6.97 -7.05 12.49
N ARG A 17 5.96 -7.72 13.04
CA ARG A 17 5.17 -8.75 12.40
C ARG A 17 3.71 -8.33 12.46
N PHE A 18 2.99 -8.59 11.37
CA PHE A 18 1.59 -8.22 11.26
C PHE A 18 0.76 -9.27 10.55
N MET A 19 -0.55 -9.19 10.78
CA MET A 19 -1.57 -9.97 10.11
C MET A 19 -2.67 -9.04 9.58
N VAL A 20 -3.04 -9.21 8.31
CA VAL A 20 -4.09 -8.44 7.63
C VAL A 20 -4.91 -9.33 6.69
N ARG A 21 -6.10 -8.87 6.30
CA ARG A 21 -6.95 -9.56 5.32
C ARG A 21 -6.92 -8.82 3.98
N HIS A 22 -6.57 -9.48 2.88
CA HIS A 22 -6.62 -8.87 1.54
C HIS A 22 -6.85 -9.88 0.40
N GLY A 23 -7.29 -9.38 -0.75
CA GLY A 23 -7.52 -10.18 -1.98
C GLY A 23 -6.30 -10.30 -2.90
N GLY A 24 -5.23 -9.56 -2.68
CA GLY A 24 -3.97 -9.68 -3.45
C GLY A 24 -3.89 -8.77 -4.67
N GLU A 25 -4.90 -7.92 -4.88
CA GLU A 25 -4.83 -6.84 -5.86
C GLU A 25 -3.83 -5.78 -5.38
N VAL A 26 -2.78 -5.55 -6.17
CA VAL A 26 -1.74 -4.56 -5.89
C VAL A 26 -2.02 -3.30 -6.70
N HIS A 27 -2.14 -2.19 -6.00
CA HIS A 27 -2.29 -0.85 -6.54
C HIS A 27 -0.96 -0.11 -6.44
N VAL A 28 -0.66 0.70 -7.45
CA VAL A 28 0.56 1.49 -7.53
C VAL A 28 0.21 2.96 -7.41
N CYS A 29 0.74 3.63 -6.38
CA CYS A 29 0.57 5.07 -6.23
C CYS A 29 1.84 5.83 -6.62
N HIS A 30 1.71 6.72 -7.60
CA HIS A 30 2.82 7.52 -8.11
C HIS A 30 2.96 8.87 -7.45
N CYS A 31 2.08 9.28 -6.52
CA CYS A 31 2.10 10.64 -5.97
C CYS A 31 3.42 10.96 -5.23
N SER A 32 3.73 12.25 -5.09
CA SER A 32 5.02 12.67 -4.50
C SER A 32 5.24 12.19 -3.06
N LEU A 33 4.17 12.05 -2.26
CA LEU A 33 4.26 11.53 -0.88
C LEU A 33 4.65 10.04 -0.87
N CYS A 34 4.04 9.23 -1.73
CA CYS A 34 4.37 7.81 -1.87
C CYS A 34 5.81 7.61 -2.38
N ARG A 35 6.24 8.44 -3.34
CA ARG A 35 7.62 8.45 -3.82
C ARG A 35 8.65 8.77 -2.76
N LYS A 36 8.39 9.81 -1.95
CA LYS A 36 9.28 10.18 -0.85
C LYS A 36 9.31 9.13 0.26
N ALA A 37 8.17 8.48 0.55
CA ALA A 37 8.06 7.51 1.63
C ALA A 37 8.72 6.16 1.30
N THR A 38 8.68 5.72 0.04
CA THR A 38 9.14 4.37 -0.35
C THR A 38 10.36 4.36 -1.26
N GLY A 39 10.85 5.53 -1.69
CA GLY A 39 11.95 5.64 -2.66
C GLY A 39 11.55 5.36 -4.11
N GLY A 40 10.29 5.01 -4.36
CA GLY A 40 9.72 4.70 -5.67
C GLY A 40 8.19 4.83 -5.62
N PRO A 41 7.45 4.38 -6.64
CA PRO A 41 6.00 4.27 -6.48
C PRO A 41 5.68 3.32 -5.31
N MET A 42 4.62 3.63 -4.55
CA MET A 42 4.18 2.73 -3.49
C MET A 42 3.31 1.64 -4.10
N LEU A 43 3.77 0.39 -4.04
CA LEU A 43 2.99 -0.80 -4.36
C LEU A 43 2.30 -1.28 -3.09
N ALA A 44 0.97 -1.34 -3.09
CA ALA A 44 0.22 -1.67 -1.89
C ALA A 44 -1.02 -2.52 -2.17
N VAL A 45 -1.40 -3.31 -1.18
CA VAL A 45 -2.67 -4.05 -1.15
C VAL A 45 -3.64 -3.36 -0.20
N ILE A 46 -4.89 -3.18 -0.63
CA ILE A 46 -5.96 -2.66 0.23
C ILE A 46 -6.42 -3.79 1.16
N CYS A 47 -6.47 -3.49 2.45
CA CYS A 47 -6.80 -4.46 3.48
C CYS A 47 -8.22 -4.28 4.02
N GLU A 48 -8.87 -5.39 4.32
CA GLU A 48 -10.13 -5.44 5.05
C GLU A 48 -9.87 -5.39 6.56
N GLY A 49 -10.53 -4.47 7.26
CA GLY A 49 -10.42 -4.34 8.71
C GLY A 49 -9.12 -3.68 9.17
N LYS A 50 -8.78 -3.92 10.44
CA LYS A 50 -7.57 -3.38 11.08
C LYS A 50 -6.45 -4.42 11.08
N PRO A 51 -5.18 -4.02 10.91
CA PRO A 51 -4.05 -4.91 11.12
C PRO A 51 -3.97 -5.36 12.57
N VAL A 52 -3.49 -6.58 12.77
CA VAL A 52 -3.03 -7.09 14.06
C VAL A 52 -1.51 -7.09 14.03
N PHE A 53 -0.87 -6.52 15.04
CA PHE A 53 0.59 -6.55 15.22
C PHE A 53 0.94 -7.40 16.43
N ASP A 54 2.11 -8.03 16.40
CA ASP A 54 2.64 -8.71 17.58
C ASP A 54 2.85 -7.70 18.73
N ASP A 55 2.63 -8.15 19.96
CA ASP A 55 2.80 -7.32 21.16
C ASP A 55 4.21 -6.74 21.24
N GLY A 56 4.28 -5.42 21.46
CA GLY A 56 5.56 -4.70 21.54
C GLY A 56 6.22 -4.41 20.19
N SER A 57 5.54 -4.68 19.06
CA SER A 57 6.04 -4.32 17.73
C SER A 57 6.44 -2.83 17.68
N PRO A 58 7.68 -2.49 17.29
CA PRO A 58 8.17 -1.11 17.28
C PRO A 58 7.69 -0.36 16.04
N VAL A 59 6.37 -0.14 15.95
CA VAL A 59 5.72 0.61 14.86
C VAL A 59 5.65 2.10 15.22
N GLY A 60 6.22 2.93 14.37
CA GLY A 60 6.09 4.38 14.40
C GLY A 60 4.98 4.83 13.46
N ILE A 61 4.38 5.97 13.78
CA ILE A 61 3.34 6.61 12.96
C ILE A 61 3.82 8.01 12.55
N TYR A 62 3.70 8.32 11.26
CA TYR A 62 3.95 9.65 10.72
C TYR A 62 2.68 10.18 10.04
N HIS A 63 2.20 11.36 10.46
CA HIS A 63 1.07 12.05 9.84
C HIS A 63 1.55 12.75 8.57
N SER A 64 1.35 12.09 7.42
CA SER A 64 1.84 12.55 6.12
C SER A 64 0.91 13.52 5.39
N SER A 65 -0.34 13.63 5.84
CA SER A 65 -1.33 14.63 5.41
C SER A 65 -2.42 14.77 6.49
N GLU A 66 -3.37 15.67 6.30
CA GLU A 66 -4.53 15.83 7.19
C GLU A 66 -5.34 14.53 7.35
N GLN A 67 -5.41 13.72 6.29
CA GLN A 67 -6.22 12.50 6.23
C GLN A 67 -5.38 11.22 6.11
N GLY A 68 -4.06 11.31 6.27
CA GLY A 68 -3.14 10.25 5.84
C GLY A 68 -2.02 9.99 6.83
N GLU A 69 -2.03 8.80 7.42
CA GLU A 69 -0.99 8.31 8.31
C GLU A 69 -0.14 7.23 7.66
N ARG A 70 1.11 7.13 8.10
CA ARG A 70 2.09 6.17 7.60
C ARG A 70 2.68 5.39 8.76
N GLY A 71 2.49 4.07 8.74
CA GLY A 71 3.13 3.17 9.68
C GLY A 71 4.47 2.70 9.16
N PHE A 72 5.49 2.69 10.01
CA PHE A 72 6.83 2.23 9.65
C PHE A 72 7.53 1.55 10.83
N CYS A 73 8.51 0.70 10.54
CA CYS A 73 9.32 0.10 11.59
C CYS A 73 10.33 1.12 12.13
N LEU A 74 10.30 1.41 13.43
CA LEU A 74 11.24 2.32 14.10
C LEU A 74 12.70 1.84 14.09
N ARG A 75 12.93 0.58 13.67
CA ARG A 75 14.23 -0.09 13.78
C ARG A 75 14.98 -0.17 12.46
N CYS A 76 14.26 -0.45 11.37
CA CYS A 76 14.85 -0.55 10.03
C CYS A 76 14.27 0.45 9.02
N GLY A 77 13.26 1.24 9.40
CA GLY A 77 12.65 2.23 8.53
C GLY A 77 11.72 1.67 7.45
N SER A 78 11.45 0.36 7.42
CA SER A 78 10.51 -0.21 6.45
C SER A 78 9.14 0.47 6.56
N GLN A 79 8.69 1.06 5.47
CA GLN A 79 7.35 1.63 5.33
C GLN A 79 6.33 0.48 5.23
N LEU A 80 5.47 0.32 6.25
CA LEU A 80 4.58 -0.82 6.39
C LEU A 80 3.21 -0.57 5.76
N TYR A 81 2.59 0.57 6.07
CA TYR A 81 1.26 0.89 5.58
C TYR A 81 1.03 2.38 5.41
N PHE A 82 0.05 2.71 4.59
CA PHE A 82 -0.68 3.97 4.61
C PHE A 82 -2.07 3.71 5.22
N ARG A 83 -2.54 4.62 6.07
CA ARG A 83 -3.88 4.61 6.64
C ARG A 83 -4.60 5.89 6.25
N HIS A 84 -5.71 5.75 5.54
CA HIS A 84 -6.65 6.84 5.34
C HIS A 84 -7.47 6.99 6.63
N THR A 85 -7.31 8.11 7.32
CA THR A 85 -7.88 8.29 8.66
C THR A 85 -9.40 8.48 8.70
N PRO A 86 -10.07 9.12 7.70
CA PRO A 86 -11.52 9.31 7.71
C PRO A 86 -12.36 8.02 7.70
N ASP A 87 -11.95 7.02 6.92
CA ASP A 87 -12.65 5.73 6.79
C ASP A 87 -11.88 4.57 7.45
N ASN A 88 -10.72 4.86 8.03
CA ASN A 88 -9.84 3.88 8.67
C ASN A 88 -9.42 2.74 7.72
N ALA A 89 -9.29 3.02 6.42
CA ALA A 89 -8.79 2.08 5.43
C ALA A 89 -7.26 1.95 5.47
N TYR A 90 -6.77 0.72 5.37
CA TYR A 90 -5.33 0.42 5.38
C TYR A 90 -4.87 -0.09 4.02
N ALA A 91 -3.77 0.46 3.53
CA ALA A 91 -3.04 -0.03 2.37
C ALA A 91 -1.63 -0.45 2.82
N PHE A 92 -1.35 -1.75 2.82
CA PHE A 92 -0.06 -2.29 3.25
C PHE A 92 0.90 -2.42 2.07
N THR A 93 2.17 -2.07 2.27
CA THR A 93 3.22 -2.17 1.25
C THR A 93 3.39 -3.62 0.81
N ALA A 94 3.17 -3.91 -0.46
CA ALA A 94 3.14 -5.29 -1.00
C ALA A 94 4.44 -6.07 -0.73
N GLY A 95 5.59 -5.39 -0.79
CA GLY A 95 6.90 -6.01 -0.54
C GLY A 95 7.16 -6.42 0.92
N THR A 96 6.26 -6.11 1.85
CA THR A 96 6.39 -6.47 3.28
C THR A 96 5.68 -7.78 3.65
N PHE A 97 5.01 -8.43 2.70
CA PHE A 97 4.35 -9.72 2.92
C PHE A 97 5.30 -10.90 2.72
N ASP A 98 5.12 -11.96 3.51
CA ASP A 98 5.94 -13.16 3.44
C ASP A 98 5.68 -13.97 2.16
N ASP A 99 4.42 -14.06 1.73
CA ASP A 99 3.99 -14.70 0.49
C ASP A 99 3.33 -13.67 -0.44
N GLN A 100 3.98 -13.46 -1.58
CA GLN A 100 3.56 -12.52 -2.62
C GLN A 100 3.10 -13.24 -3.90
N SER A 101 3.03 -14.58 -3.89
CA SER A 101 2.76 -15.40 -5.10
C SER A 101 1.39 -15.16 -5.73
N LEU A 102 0.40 -14.77 -4.91
CA LEU A 102 -0.97 -14.47 -5.35
C LEU A 102 -1.20 -12.99 -5.65
N MET A 103 -0.16 -12.15 -5.50
CA MET A 103 -0.28 -10.73 -5.70
C MET A 103 -0.21 -10.37 -7.18
N VAL A 104 -1.20 -9.62 -7.65
CA VAL A 104 -1.29 -9.19 -9.05
C VAL A 104 -1.46 -7.69 -9.08
N MET A 105 -0.57 -7.02 -9.81
CA MET A 105 -0.68 -5.57 -10.03
C MET A 105 -1.82 -5.28 -10.99
N THR A 106 -2.83 -4.57 -10.52
CA THR A 106 -4.07 -4.33 -11.26
C THR A 106 -4.28 -2.87 -11.63
N GLU A 107 -3.69 -1.94 -10.87
CA GLU A 107 -3.98 -0.51 -11.00
C GLU A 107 -2.77 0.40 -10.76
N GLU A 108 -2.73 1.51 -11.48
CA GLU A 108 -1.81 2.63 -11.28
C GLU A 108 -2.62 3.92 -11.07
N ILE A 109 -2.37 4.64 -9.97
CA ILE A 109 -3.05 5.90 -9.61
C ILE A 109 -2.04 7.06 -9.50
N TYR A 110 -2.52 8.27 -9.76
CA TYR A 110 -1.68 9.48 -9.90
C TYR A 110 -0.68 9.41 -11.05
N LEU A 111 -1.07 8.82 -12.18
CA LEU A 111 -0.16 8.56 -13.31
C LEU A 111 0.56 9.82 -13.84
N GLN A 112 -0.06 11.00 -13.83
CA GLN A 112 0.58 12.26 -14.24
C GLN A 112 1.78 12.64 -13.35
N ASP A 113 1.82 12.15 -12.12
CA ASP A 113 2.93 12.39 -11.19
C ASP A 113 4.07 11.37 -11.40
N LYS A 114 3.89 10.36 -12.26
CA LYS A 114 4.89 9.32 -12.55
C LYS A 114 6.12 9.93 -13.22
N PRO A 115 7.32 9.84 -12.60
CA PRO A 115 8.56 10.26 -13.24
C PRO A 115 8.86 9.47 -14.51
N GLY A 116 9.48 10.13 -15.49
CA GLY A 116 9.82 9.52 -16.79
C GLY A 116 10.97 8.50 -16.77
N PHE A 117 11.55 8.20 -15.60
CA PHE A 117 12.68 7.26 -15.48
C PHE A 117 12.26 5.82 -15.13
N TYR A 118 10.95 5.52 -15.05
CA TYR A 118 10.45 4.15 -14.93
C TYR A 118 9.09 3.93 -15.61
N ASP A 119 8.83 2.68 -15.97
CA ASP A 119 7.53 2.21 -16.41
C ASP A 119 7.27 0.78 -15.96
N PHE A 120 5.99 0.41 -15.82
CA PHE A 120 5.59 -0.95 -15.53
C PHE A 120 5.16 -1.67 -16.80
N ALA A 121 5.61 -2.92 -16.96
CA ALA A 121 5.29 -3.74 -18.14
C ALA A 121 3.90 -4.39 -18.05
N ASN A 122 3.33 -4.52 -16.85
CA ASN A 122 2.01 -5.12 -16.66
C ASN A 122 0.91 -4.25 -17.27
N GLU A 123 -0.12 -4.91 -17.78
CA GLU A 123 -1.38 -4.25 -18.15
C GLU A 123 -2.16 -3.91 -16.87
N THR A 124 -2.41 -2.62 -16.66
CA THR A 124 -3.07 -2.08 -15.47
C THR A 124 -4.15 -1.08 -15.87
N ARG A 125 -5.13 -0.92 -14.99
CA ARG A 125 -6.03 0.24 -15.07
C ARG A 125 -5.26 1.47 -14.61
N ARG A 126 -5.29 2.55 -15.40
CA ARG A 126 -4.48 3.74 -15.17
C ARG A 126 -5.36 4.95 -14.88
N TYR A 127 -5.09 5.62 -13.76
CA TYR A 127 -5.88 6.75 -13.29
C TYR A 127 -5.00 7.97 -13.01
N ALA A 128 -5.51 9.15 -13.33
CA ALA A 128 -4.83 10.40 -13.00
C ALA A 128 -4.94 10.75 -11.50
N GLN A 129 -5.89 10.19 -10.76
CA GLN A 129 -6.11 10.53 -9.36
C GLN A 129 -6.47 9.28 -8.58
N ASP A 130 -6.45 9.37 -7.25
CA ASP A 130 -7.06 8.34 -6.43
C ASP A 130 -8.55 8.20 -6.79
N VAL A 131 -9.02 6.97 -6.84
CA VAL A 131 -10.37 6.61 -7.34
C VAL A 131 -11.37 6.48 -6.19
N GLY A 132 -10.99 6.91 -4.97
CA GLY A 132 -11.75 6.75 -3.73
C GLY A 132 -13.28 6.90 -3.87
N SER A 133 -13.99 5.79 -3.66
CA SER A 133 -15.44 5.62 -3.47
C SER A 133 -16.42 5.89 -4.62
N THR A 134 -16.00 6.28 -5.82
CA THR A 134 -16.95 6.38 -6.94
C THR A 134 -16.40 5.70 -8.19
N LEU A 135 -16.99 4.56 -8.51
CA LEU A 135 -16.96 3.91 -9.81
C LEU A 135 -17.32 4.94 -10.89
N VAL A 136 -16.34 5.59 -11.50
CA VAL A 136 -16.49 6.13 -12.85
C VAL A 136 -15.20 5.87 -13.62
N PRO A 137 -15.15 4.81 -14.45
CA PRO A 137 -14.12 4.70 -15.47
C PRO A 137 -14.25 5.93 -16.37
N ARG A 138 -13.16 6.68 -16.57
CA ARG A 138 -13.08 7.59 -17.71
C ARG A 138 -12.69 6.74 -18.91
N GLU A 139 -13.66 6.50 -19.78
CA GLU A 139 -13.45 5.95 -21.11
C GLU A 139 -12.48 6.83 -21.90
N SER A 140 -11.55 6.18 -22.60
CA SER A 140 -11.04 6.62 -23.89
C SER A 140 -11.13 5.46 -24.85
#